data_AF-A0A5A9FBA3-F1
#
_entry.id   AF-A0A5A9FBA3-F1
#
_cell.length_a   1.000
_cell.length_b   1.000
_cell.length_c   1.000
_cell.angle_alpha   90.00
_cell.angle_beta   90.00
_cell.angle_gamma   90.00
#
_symmetry.space_group_name_H-M   'P 1'
#
loop_
_entity.id
_entity.type
_entity.pdbx_description
1 polymer ?
#
loop_
_entity_poly.entity_id
_entity_poly.type
_entity_poly.pdbx_seq_one_letter_code
_entity_poly.pdbx_strand_id
1 'polypeptide(L)'
;MQTTRQPYEFLVRWDHTGRLCGAHAQFRYITTADDGTMIGEFIGAAEPVAVAGSAGFPLTDILSPLQAAALAERDALAERLAELTASGADSPATA
;
A
#
# COMPACT_ATOMS: atom_id res chain seq x y z
N MET A 1 -27.94 -6.68 -9.83
CA MET A 1 -26.66 -6.11 -10.29
C MET A 1 -25.65 -6.21 -9.15
N GLN A 2 -24.41 -6.61 -9.45
CA GLN A 2 -23.35 -6.75 -8.46
C GLN A 2 -22.07 -6.12 -8.98
N THR A 3 -21.41 -5.30 -8.17
CA THR A 3 -20.07 -4.79 -8.47
C THR A 3 -19.05 -5.51 -7.60
N THR A 4 -18.03 -6.08 -8.24
CA THR A 4 -16.92 -6.76 -7.57
C THR A 4 -15.62 -5.99 -7.79
N ARG A 5 -14.78 -5.99 -6.77
CA ARG A 5 -13.45 -5.38 -6.79
C ARG A 5 -12.40 -6.47 -6.97
N GLN A 6 -11.50 -6.30 -7.92
CA GLN A 6 -10.44 -7.28 -8.23
C GLN A 6 -9.08 -6.57 -8.30
N PRO A 7 -7.99 -7.19 -7.82
CA PRO A 7 -6.64 -6.70 -8.04
C PRO A 7 -6.37 -6.52 -9.53
N TYR A 8 -5.76 -5.41 -9.93
CA TYR A 8 -5.51 -5.12 -11.34
C TYR A 8 -4.04 -4.84 -11.65
N GLU A 9 -3.49 -3.74 -11.14
CA GLU A 9 -2.09 -3.35 -11.44
C GLU A 9 -1.32 -3.07 -10.16
N PHE A 10 -0.04 -3.49 -10.14
CA PHE A 10 0.94 -3.06 -9.15
C PHE A 10 1.92 -2.09 -9.82
N LEU A 11 1.93 -0.85 -9.34
CA LEU A 11 2.59 0.27 -9.98
C LEU A 11 3.78 0.71 -9.15
N VAL A 12 4.97 0.52 -9.69
CA VAL A 12 6.18 1.06 -9.12
C VAL A 12 6.31 2.54 -9.49
N ARG A 13 6.73 3.38 -8.55
CA ARG A 13 6.87 4.83 -8.75
C ARG A 13 8.33 5.24 -8.76
N TRP A 14 8.66 6.13 -9.69
CA TRP A 14 9.94 6.81 -9.77
C TRP A 14 9.77 8.30 -9.48
N ASP A 15 10.78 8.92 -8.89
CA ASP A 15 10.86 10.36 -8.77
C ASP A 15 11.42 10.99 -10.05
N HIS A 16 11.49 12.33 -10.08
CA HIS A 16 12.01 13.08 -11.22
C HIS A 16 13.52 12.88 -11.46
N THR A 17 14.22 12.17 -10.57
CA THR A 17 15.64 11.82 -10.73
C THR A 17 15.82 10.41 -11.31
N GLY A 18 14.72 9.70 -11.58
CA GLY A 18 14.75 8.32 -12.04
C GLY A 18 15.07 7.32 -10.93
N ARG A 19 14.92 7.70 -9.65
CA ARG A 19 15.05 6.80 -8.51
C ARG A 19 13.70 6.24 -8.10
N LEU A 20 13.71 5.01 -7.61
CA LEU A 20 12.54 4.39 -6.99
C LEU A 20 12.07 5.23 -5.80
N CYS A 21 10.80 5.65 -5.79
CA CYS A 21 10.24 6.50 -4.74
C CYS A 21 8.96 5.94 -4.10
N GLY A 22 8.51 4.76 -4.50
CA GLY A 22 7.41 4.05 -3.85
C GLY A 22 6.72 3.05 -4.76
N ALA A 23 5.59 2.53 -4.30
CA ALA A 23 4.70 1.70 -5.11
C ALA A 23 3.24 1.95 -4.71
N HIS A 24 2.36 1.92 -5.69
CA HIS A 24 0.91 1.97 -5.57
C HIS A 24 0.29 0.68 -6.14
N ALA A 25 -0.97 0.44 -5.86
CA ALA A 25 -1.75 -0.60 -6.52
C ALA A 25 -3.09 -0.04 -6.99
N GLN A 26 -3.63 -0.64 -8.04
CA GLN A 26 -4.96 -0.34 -8.58
C GLN A 26 -5.85 -1.57 -8.52
N PHE A 27 -7.13 -1.31 -8.31
CA PHE A 27 -8.18 -2.31 -8.44
C PHE A 27 -9.06 -1.98 -9.64
N ARG A 28 -9.56 -3.05 -10.27
CA ARG A 28 -10.60 -3.00 -11.28
C ARG A 28 -11.94 -3.31 -10.62
N TYR A 29 -12.96 -2.59 -11.04
CA TYR A 29 -14.33 -2.80 -10.58
C TYR A 29 -15.16 -3.29 -11.75
N ILE A 30 -15.69 -4.50 -11.61
CA ILE A 30 -16.51 -5.16 -12.63
C ILE A 30 -17.94 -5.21 -12.13
N THR A 31 -18.87 -4.63 -12.89
CA THR A 31 -20.30 -4.69 -12.61
C THR A 31 -20.96 -5.69 -13.52
N THR A 32 -21.63 -6.67 -12.93
CA THR A 32 -22.38 -7.71 -13.64
C THR A 32 -23.88 -7.55 -13.43
N ALA A 33 -24.65 -7.90 -14.46
CA ALA A 33 -26.08 -8.12 -14.37
C ALA A 33 -26.37 -9.42 -13.59
N ASP A 34 -27.65 -9.69 -13.32
CA ASP A 34 -28.06 -10.85 -12.51
C ASP A 34 -27.81 -12.19 -13.22
N ASP A 35 -27.69 -12.18 -14.55
CA ASP A 35 -27.30 -13.33 -15.37
C ASP A 35 -25.77 -13.51 -15.49
N GLY A 36 -24.99 -12.67 -14.82
CA GLY A 36 -23.52 -12.68 -14.86
C GLY A 36 -22.91 -11.89 -16.03
N THR A 37 -23.72 -11.33 -16.92
CA THR A 37 -23.22 -10.51 -18.04
C THR A 37 -22.49 -9.27 -17.52
N MET A 38 -21.28 -9.01 -17.99
CA MET A 38 -20.56 -7.77 -17.66
C MET A 38 -21.25 -6.59 -18.34
N ILE A 39 -21.70 -5.63 -17.54
CA ILE A 39 -22.40 -4.43 -18.00
C ILE A 39 -21.58 -3.16 -17.78
N GLY A 40 -20.49 -3.24 -17.03
CA GLY A 40 -19.59 -2.11 -16.84
C GLY A 40 -18.27 -2.52 -16.21
N GLU A 41 -17.24 -1.78 -16.56
CA GLU A 41 -15.91 -1.91 -15.98
C GLU A 41 -15.33 -0.52 -15.78
N PHE A 42 -14.69 -0.29 -14.64
CA PHE A 42 -13.85 0.89 -14.46
C PHE A 42 -12.62 0.57 -13.61
N ILE A 43 -11.58 1.37 -13.79
CA ILE A 43 -10.34 1.27 -13.04
C ILE A 43 -10.35 2.31 -11.91
N GLY A 44 -10.08 1.86 -10.70
CA GLY A 44 -9.97 2.72 -9.53
C GLY A 44 -8.70 3.57 -9.54
N ALA A 45 -8.63 4.53 -8.63
CA ALA A 45 -7.42 5.31 -8.44
C ALA A 45 -6.25 4.43 -7.97
N ALA A 46 -5.03 4.85 -8.30
CA ALA A 46 -3.82 4.25 -7.73
C ALA A 46 -3.72 4.61 -6.25
N GLU A 47 -3.73 3.61 -5.37
CA GLU A 47 -3.65 3.78 -3.93
C GLU A 47 -2.26 3.35 -3.42
N PRO A 48 -1.72 3.96 -2.34
CA PRO A 48 -0.49 3.50 -1.73
C PRO A 48 -0.53 2.00 -1.40
N VAL A 49 0.56 1.28 -1.69
CA VAL A 49 0.64 -0.18 -1.46
C VAL A 49 0.31 -0.57 -0.01
N ALA A 50 0.70 0.25 0.96
CA ALA A 50 0.38 0.04 2.37
C ALA A 50 -1.13 -0.06 2.65
N VAL A 51 -1.95 0.68 1.90
CA VAL A 51 -3.42 0.65 2.01
C VAL A 51 -4.00 -0.49 1.17
N ALA A 52 -3.47 -0.71 -0.03
CA ALA A 52 -4.00 -1.71 -0.94
C ALA A 52 -3.86 -3.15 -0.40
N GLY A 53 -2.80 -3.45 0.35
CA GLY A 53 -2.61 -4.76 0.97
C GLY A 53 -3.75 -5.14 1.93
N SER A 54 -4.11 -4.24 2.84
CA SER A 54 -5.25 -4.45 3.75
C SER A 54 -6.60 -4.44 3.02
N ALA A 55 -6.65 -3.82 1.84
CA ALA A 55 -7.80 -3.85 0.95
C ALA A 55 -7.90 -5.14 0.09
N GLY A 56 -7.06 -6.14 0.33
CA GLY A 56 -7.13 -7.44 -0.34
C GLY A 56 -6.34 -7.53 -1.65
N PHE A 57 -5.41 -6.60 -1.88
CA PHE A 57 -4.41 -6.78 -2.93
C PHE A 57 -3.38 -7.84 -2.49
N PRO A 58 -3.07 -8.85 -3.31
CA PRO A 58 -2.27 -10.01 -2.90
C PRO A 58 -0.77 -9.70 -2.87
N LEU A 59 -0.34 -8.84 -1.94
CA LEU A 59 1.05 -8.40 -1.85
C LEU A 59 2.03 -9.55 -1.55
N THR A 60 1.58 -10.58 -0.84
CA THR A 60 2.38 -11.79 -0.55
C THR A 60 2.68 -12.64 -1.76
N ASP A 61 1.92 -12.48 -2.84
CA ASP A 61 2.16 -13.20 -4.10
C ASP A 61 3.19 -12.47 -4.97
N ILE A 62 3.43 -11.19 -4.67
CA ILE A 62 4.37 -10.31 -5.36
C ILE A 62 5.70 -10.21 -4.60
N LEU A 63 5.64 -10.16 -3.28
CA LEU A 63 6.79 -10.04 -2.40
C LEU A 63 7.15 -11.41 -1.82
N SER A 64 8.44 -11.72 -1.73
CA SER A 64 8.84 -12.87 -0.94
C SER A 64 8.50 -12.64 0.54
N PRO A 65 8.22 -13.70 1.32
CA PRO A 65 7.97 -13.58 2.75
C PRO A 65 9.09 -12.83 3.51
N LEU A 66 10.34 -12.99 3.06
CA LEU A 66 11.49 -12.28 3.62
C LEU A 66 11.43 -10.77 3.35
N GLN A 67 11.00 -10.36 2.15
CA GLN A 67 10.84 -8.95 1.79
C GLN A 67 9.68 -8.30 2.56
N ALA A 68 8.58 -9.02 2.73
CA ALA A 68 7.46 -8.55 3.54
C ALA A 68 7.85 -8.37 5.02
N ALA A 69 8.60 -9.32 5.58
CA ALA A 69 9.10 -9.24 6.97
C ALA A 69 10.05 -8.05 7.17
N ALA A 70 10.98 -7.83 6.24
CA ALA A 70 11.92 -6.71 6.31
C ALA A 70 11.22 -5.33 6.23
N LEU A 71 10.15 -5.20 5.43
CA LEU A 71 9.36 -3.97 5.39
C LEU A 71 8.61 -3.71 6.70
N ALA A 72 8.02 -4.75 7.30
CA ALA A 72 7.35 -4.63 8.59
C ALA A 72 8.33 -4.25 9.71
N GLU A 73 9.54 -4.83 9.71
CA GLU A 73 10.59 -4.48 10.68
C GLU A 73 11.04 -3.03 10.52
N ARG A 74 11.23 -2.56 9.28
CA ARG A 74 11.56 -1.15 9.01
C ARG A 74 10.51 -0.20 9.57
N ASP A 75 9.22 -0.49 9.36
CA ASP A 75 8.13 0.38 9.81
C ASP A 75 8.06 0.45 11.35
N ALA A 76 8.22 -0.69 12.02
CA ALA A 76 8.31 -0.73 13.49
C ALA A 76 9.52 0.04 14.03
N LEU A 77 10.67 -0.03 13.35
CA LEU A 77 11.85 0.75 13.71
C LEU A 77 11.65 2.25 13.49
N ALA A 78 10.96 2.64 12.41
CA ALA A 78 10.66 4.04 12.13
C ALA A 78 9.72 4.65 13.17
N GLU A 79 8.68 3.90 13.58
CA GLU A 79 7.77 4.30 14.65
C GLU A 79 8.52 4.46 15.98
N ARG A 80 9.35 3.48 16.35
CA ARG A 80 10.18 3.54 17.54
C ARG A 80 11.14 4.72 17.53
N LEU A 81 11.75 5.01 16.38
CA LEU A 81 12.64 6.15 16.23
C LEU A 81 11.89 7.47 16.40
N ALA A 82 10.68 7.59 15.84
CA ALA A 82 9.83 8.75 16.04
C ALA A 82 9.49 8.95 17.53
N GLU A 83 9.10 7.90 18.25
CA GLU A 83 8.85 7.94 19.70
C GLU A 83 10.07 8.42 20.50
N LEU A 84 11.26 7.85 20.23
CA LEU A 84 12.49 8.26 20.92
C LEU A 84 12.86 9.72 20.64
N THR A 85 12.71 10.17 19.39
CA THR A 85 12.98 11.58 19.06
C THR A 85 11.98 12.54 19.69
N ALA A 86 10.72 12.14 19.84
CA ALA A 86 9.71 12.93 20.54
C ALA A 86 10.01 13.01 22.06
N SER A 87 10.42 11.89 22.68
CA SER A 87 10.76 11.86 24.11
C SER A 87 12.08 12.58 24.44
N GLY A 88 13.03 12.63 23.51
CA GLY A 88 14.31 13.32 23.68
C GLY A 88 14.21 14.85 23.60
N ALA A 89 13.18 15.38 22.94
CA ALA A 89 12.93 16.82 22.85
C ALA A 89 12.33 17.42 24.14
N ASP A 90 11.84 16.58 25.06
CA ASP A 90 11.16 17.00 26.30
C ASP A 90 12.04 16.86 27.55
N SER A 91 13.34 16.58 27.38
CA SER A 91 14.31 16.64 28.48
C SER A 91 14.82 18.08 28.62
N PRO A 92 14.40 18.86 29.64
CA PRO A 92 14.98 20.16 29.88
C PRO A 92 16.44 19.96 30.28
N ALA A 93 17.35 20.65 29.58
CA ALA A 93 18.75 20.72 29.95
C ALA A 93 18.87 21.23 31.39
N THR A 94 19.13 20.33 32.34
CA THR A 94 19.54 20.70 33.69
C THR A 94 20.92 21.32 33.61
N ALA A 95 20.94 22.64 33.74
CA ALA A 95 22.12 23.48 33.97
C ALA A 95 22.62 23.34 35.42
#